data_AF-A0A4U0XP80-F1
#
_entry.id   AF-A0A4U0XP80-F1
#
_cell.length_a   1.000
_cell.length_b   1.000
_cell.length_c   1.000
_cell.angle_alpha   90.00
_cell.angle_beta   90.00
_cell.angle_gamma   90.00
#
_symmetry.space_group_name_H-M   'P 1'
#
loop_
_entity.id
_entity.type
_entity.pdbx_description
1 polymer ?
#
loop_
_entity_poly.entity_id
_entity_poly.type
_entity_poly.pdbx_seq_one_letter_code
_entity_poly.pdbx_strand_id
1 'polypeptide(L)'
;MGRRSSRRRRRPLRDRLVAVPEYSTFEGWQEDPKLRYWNCWGYIDARDGAQSVFLSLKSEMKGHHQYLIAAPDTCMRKSNDELVKAMFPNVKYNKTAGPNDTLLSIEKAKKELGFKPAYKWQDQVRK
;
A
#
# COMPACT_ATOMS: atom_id res chain seq x y z
N MET A 1 4.91 -2.64 45.16
CA MET A 1 4.16 -1.88 44.13
C MET A 1 4.94 -1.93 42.81
N GLY A 2 4.61 -2.88 41.92
CA GLY A 2 5.33 -3.09 40.66
C GLY A 2 4.76 -2.26 39.51
N ARG A 3 5.56 -1.35 38.94
CA ARG A 3 5.20 -0.62 37.71
C ARG A 3 5.27 -1.60 36.53
N ARG A 4 4.11 -1.98 35.98
CA ARG A 4 4.03 -2.66 34.68
C ARG A 4 4.46 -1.67 33.59
N SER A 5 5.68 -1.83 33.10
CA SER A 5 6.17 -1.17 31.89
C SER A 5 5.40 -1.73 30.69
N SER A 6 4.44 -0.97 30.16
CA SER A 6 3.82 -1.27 28.88
C SER A 6 4.80 -0.94 27.77
N ARG A 7 5.68 -1.88 27.44
CA ARG A 7 6.43 -1.84 26.18
C ARG A 7 5.41 -1.91 25.04
N ARG A 8 5.03 -0.74 24.50
CA ARG A 8 4.41 -0.66 23.16
C ARG A 8 5.33 -1.42 22.22
N ARG A 9 4.92 -2.61 21.76
CA ARG A 9 5.61 -3.32 20.69
C ARG A 9 5.72 -2.32 19.54
N ARG A 10 6.94 -1.89 19.19
CA ARG A 10 7.16 -1.12 17.97
C ARG A 10 6.68 -2.04 16.84
N ARG A 11 5.54 -1.72 16.22
CA ARG A 11 5.18 -2.38 14.95
C ARG A 11 6.34 -2.06 14.00
N PRO A 12 7.02 -3.05 13.42
CA PRO A 12 8.09 -2.78 12.47
C PRO A 12 7.55 -1.88 11.35
N LEU A 13 8.34 -0.93 10.88
CA LEU A 13 8.02 -0.15 9.67
C LEU A 13 7.96 -1.02 8.38
N ARG A 14 8.20 -2.33 8.52
CA ARG A 14 8.32 -3.32 7.44
C ARG A 14 6.99 -3.68 6.78
N ASP A 15 5.86 -3.34 7.38
CA ASP A 15 4.57 -3.83 6.86
C ASP A 15 4.08 -3.04 5.62
N ARG A 16 4.84 -2.06 5.10
CA ARG A 16 4.41 -1.16 3.99
C ARG A 16 5.20 -1.37 2.71
N LEU A 17 6.53 -1.39 2.86
CA LEU A 17 7.48 -1.71 1.81
C LEU A 17 7.69 -3.22 1.82
N VAL A 18 7.35 -3.88 0.73
CA VAL A 18 7.31 -5.34 0.66
C VAL A 18 8.48 -5.82 -0.17
N ALA A 19 9.39 -6.58 0.44
CA ALA A 19 10.42 -7.31 -0.27
C ALA A 19 9.84 -8.62 -0.85
N VAL A 20 10.50 -9.19 -1.86
CA VAL A 20 10.01 -10.39 -2.56
C VAL A 20 9.64 -11.56 -1.62
N PRO A 21 10.43 -11.92 -0.60
CA PRO A 21 10.07 -13.02 0.30
C PRO A 21 8.83 -12.74 1.17
N GLU A 22 8.52 -11.46 1.41
CA GLU A 22 7.44 -11.03 2.30
C GLU A 22 6.06 -11.13 1.63
N TYR A 23 5.97 -11.36 0.32
CA TYR A 23 4.68 -11.61 -0.34
C TYR A 23 3.93 -12.82 0.23
N SER A 24 4.66 -13.80 0.78
CA SER A 24 4.08 -14.95 1.48
C SER A 24 3.18 -14.57 2.66
N THR A 25 3.36 -13.38 3.26
CA THR A 25 2.53 -12.93 4.39
C THR A 25 1.15 -12.44 3.97
N PHE A 26 0.93 -12.16 2.68
CA PHE A 26 -0.34 -11.58 2.20
C PHE A 26 -1.51 -12.53 2.40
N GLU A 27 -1.29 -13.85 2.29
CA GLU A 27 -2.33 -14.85 2.53
C GLU A 27 -2.88 -14.76 3.95
N GLY A 28 -2.03 -14.41 4.93
CA GLY A 28 -2.45 -14.22 6.32
C GLY A 28 -3.34 -12.99 6.58
N TRP A 29 -3.56 -12.13 5.58
CA TRP A 29 -4.38 -10.92 5.72
C TRP A 29 -5.77 -11.06 5.09
N GLN A 30 -6.01 -12.08 4.28
CA GLN A 30 -7.20 -12.14 3.42
C GLN A 30 -8.51 -12.27 4.21
N GLU A 31 -8.47 -12.93 5.37
CA GLU A 31 -9.64 -13.18 6.22
C GLU A 31 -10.05 -12.00 7.11
N ASP A 32 -9.09 -11.19 7.57
CA ASP A 32 -9.35 -10.04 8.46
C ASP A 32 -8.90 -8.70 7.86
N PRO A 33 -9.85 -7.94 7.24
CA PRO A 33 -9.58 -6.62 6.69
C PRO A 33 -8.99 -5.62 7.70
N LYS A 34 -9.22 -5.79 9.02
CA LYS A 34 -8.71 -4.89 10.08
C LYS A 34 -7.20 -4.94 10.23
N LEU A 35 -6.54 -5.97 9.72
CA LEU A 35 -5.08 -6.05 9.79
C LEU A 35 -4.42 -4.97 8.92
N ARG A 36 -5.11 -4.53 7.85
CA ARG A 36 -4.55 -3.68 6.79
C ARG A 36 -5.39 -2.44 6.45
N TYR A 37 -6.54 -2.22 7.10
CA TYR A 37 -7.42 -1.07 6.83
C TYR A 37 -6.80 0.31 7.09
N TRP A 38 -5.79 0.41 7.95
CA TRP A 38 -5.23 1.68 8.44
C TRP A 38 -4.52 2.52 7.37
N ASN A 39 -4.19 1.93 6.21
CA ASN A 39 -3.72 2.63 5.01
C ASN A 39 -4.54 2.27 3.77
N CYS A 40 -5.81 1.96 3.95
CA CYS A 40 -6.71 1.54 2.88
C CYS A 40 -6.15 0.34 2.09
N TRP A 41 -5.56 -0.64 2.78
CA TRP A 41 -4.99 -1.86 2.22
C TRP A 41 -3.86 -1.62 1.20
N GLY A 42 -3.25 -0.44 1.21
CA GLY A 42 -2.13 -0.11 0.36
C GLY A 42 -0.84 -0.85 0.75
N TYR A 43 0.04 -1.00 -0.22
CA TYR A 43 1.41 -1.49 -0.05
C TYR A 43 2.29 -0.93 -1.17
N ILE A 44 3.59 -1.16 -1.12
CA ILE A 44 4.52 -0.85 -2.21
C ILE A 44 5.61 -1.93 -2.27
N ASP A 45 5.87 -2.47 -3.46
CA ASP A 45 7.01 -3.37 -3.68
C ASP A 45 8.33 -2.60 -3.51
N ALA A 46 9.34 -3.22 -2.91
CA ALA A 46 10.62 -2.58 -2.65
C ALA A 46 11.34 -2.05 -3.92
N ARG A 47 11.20 -2.75 -5.05
CA ARG A 47 11.78 -2.38 -6.35
C ARG A 47 11.03 -1.19 -6.95
N ASP A 48 9.71 -1.15 -6.83
CA ASP A 48 8.92 0.01 -7.24
C ASP A 48 9.17 1.22 -6.32
N GLY A 49 9.33 1.00 -5.01
CA GLY A 49 9.77 2.04 -4.07
C GLY A 49 11.11 2.65 -4.49
N ALA A 50 12.11 1.81 -4.81
CA ALA A 50 13.41 2.24 -5.32
C ALA A 50 13.29 3.00 -6.65
N GLN A 51 12.41 2.56 -7.56
CA GLN A 51 12.12 3.27 -8.80
C GLN A 51 11.68 4.72 -8.53
N SER A 52 10.79 4.94 -7.56
CA SER A 52 10.31 6.29 -7.23
C SER A 52 11.43 7.21 -6.72
N VAL A 53 12.36 6.66 -5.92
CA VAL A 53 13.53 7.40 -5.42
C VAL A 53 14.49 7.72 -6.55
N PHE A 54 14.73 6.76 -7.45
CA PHE A 54 15.57 6.99 -8.62
C PHE A 54 15.00 8.10 -9.52
N LEU A 55 13.70 8.07 -9.78
CA LEU A 55 13.01 9.08 -10.58
C LEU A 55 13.02 10.46 -9.92
N SER A 56 12.87 10.55 -8.60
CA SER A 56 12.92 11.84 -7.89
C SER A 56 14.31 12.47 -7.94
N LEU A 57 15.38 11.67 -7.84
CA LEU A 57 16.77 12.14 -7.96
C LEU A 57 17.11 12.61 -9.38
N LYS A 58 16.41 12.10 -10.40
CA LYS A 58 16.58 12.50 -11.81
C LYS A 58 15.69 13.68 -12.21
N SER A 59 14.73 14.07 -11.37
CA SER A 59 13.82 15.15 -11.67
C SER A 59 14.52 16.51 -11.59
N GLU A 60 14.26 17.38 -12.57
CA GLU A 60 14.74 18.77 -12.58
C GLU A 60 13.78 19.73 -11.84
N MET A 61 12.70 19.19 -11.27
CA MET A 61 11.71 19.97 -10.54
C MET A 61 12.31 20.63 -9.30
N LYS A 62 11.99 21.91 -9.10
CA LYS A 62 12.45 22.69 -7.95
C LYS A 62 11.40 22.76 -6.86
N GLY A 63 11.85 22.90 -5.61
CA GLY A 63 10.97 23.04 -4.44
C GLY A 63 10.48 21.71 -3.88
N HIS A 64 9.48 21.77 -3.01
CA HIS A 64 8.92 20.61 -2.33
C HIS A 64 7.72 20.05 -3.08
N HIS A 65 7.77 18.77 -3.42
CA HIS A 65 6.68 18.07 -4.08
C HIS A 65 6.33 16.79 -3.33
N GLN A 66 5.05 16.65 -2.98
CA GLN A 66 4.54 15.48 -2.26
C GLN A 66 3.89 14.51 -3.25
N TYR A 67 4.16 13.23 -3.06
CA TYR A 67 3.65 12.12 -3.86
C TYR A 67 3.23 10.96 -2.97
N LEU A 68 2.14 10.28 -3.35
CA LEU A 68 1.86 8.94 -2.87
C LEU A 68 2.56 7.95 -3.79
N ILE A 69 3.39 7.10 -3.20
CA ILE A 69 4.06 5.98 -3.87
C ILE A 69 3.47 4.70 -3.31
N ALA A 70 2.71 4.00 -4.14
CA ALA A 70 2.02 2.77 -3.79
C ALA A 70 1.95 1.83 -5.01
N ALA A 71 1.74 0.55 -4.76
CA ALA A 71 1.34 -0.42 -5.78
C ALA A 71 0.02 0.02 -6.45
N PRO A 72 -0.26 -0.44 -7.67
CA PRO A 72 -1.47 -0.06 -8.40
C PRO A 72 -2.74 -0.71 -7.82
N ASP A 73 -2.60 -1.67 -6.92
CA ASP A 73 -3.68 -2.47 -6.35
C ASP A 73 -3.60 -2.58 -4.81
N THR A 74 -4.67 -3.08 -4.19
CA THR A 74 -4.72 -3.35 -2.75
C THR A 74 -4.21 -4.75 -2.41
N CYS A 75 -3.75 -4.94 -1.18
CA CYS A 75 -3.23 -6.22 -0.69
C CYS A 75 -4.32 -7.27 -0.37
N MET A 76 -5.55 -7.08 -0.86
CA MET A 76 -6.72 -7.91 -0.57
C MET A 76 -7.30 -8.47 -1.87
N ARG A 77 -7.73 -9.74 -1.86
CA ARG A 77 -8.48 -10.34 -2.98
C ARG A 77 -9.91 -9.81 -3.05
N LYS A 78 -10.52 -9.58 -1.87
CA LYS A 78 -11.87 -8.99 -1.75
C LYS A 78 -11.92 -7.60 -2.39
N SER A 79 -13.02 -7.27 -3.05
CA SER A 79 -13.13 -5.98 -3.74
C SER A 79 -13.19 -4.80 -2.76
N ASN A 80 -12.78 -3.63 -3.23
CA ASN A 80 -12.76 -2.42 -2.42
C ASN A 80 -14.15 -2.01 -1.94
N ASP A 81 -15.21 -2.23 -2.71
CA ASP A 81 -16.58 -1.90 -2.27
C ASP A 81 -17.03 -2.76 -1.10
N GLU A 82 -16.71 -4.06 -1.10
CA GLU A 82 -16.99 -4.94 0.02
C GLU A 82 -16.14 -4.59 1.25
N LEU A 83 -14.86 -4.29 1.05
CA LEU A 83 -13.94 -3.90 2.12
C LEU A 83 -14.37 -2.58 2.78
N VAL A 84 -14.69 -1.56 1.98
CA VAL A 84 -15.13 -0.25 2.49
C VAL A 84 -16.47 -0.38 3.19
N LYS A 85 -17.43 -1.14 2.64
CA LYS A 85 -18.72 -1.39 3.32
C LYS A 85 -18.53 -2.09 4.67
N ALA A 86 -17.62 -3.06 4.75
CA ALA A 86 -17.37 -3.80 5.99
C ALA A 86 -16.64 -2.96 7.05
N MET A 87 -15.65 -2.15 6.64
CA MET A 87 -14.79 -1.42 7.57
C MET A 87 -15.23 0.01 7.87
N PHE A 88 -15.96 0.63 6.94
CA PHE A 88 -16.36 2.03 6.98
C PHE A 88 -17.82 2.20 6.49
N PRO A 89 -18.81 1.59 7.16
CA PRO A 89 -20.18 1.45 6.64
C PRO A 89 -20.90 2.78 6.36
N ASN A 90 -20.50 3.87 7.03
CA ASN A 90 -21.13 5.18 6.91
C ASN A 90 -20.35 6.15 6.01
N VAL A 91 -19.29 5.69 5.34
CA VAL A 91 -18.45 6.54 4.48
C VAL A 91 -18.94 6.43 3.05
N LYS A 92 -19.16 7.58 2.41
CA LYS A 92 -19.43 7.63 0.97
C LYS A 92 -18.20 7.11 0.21
N TYR A 93 -18.38 6.02 -0.51
CA TYR A 93 -17.35 5.42 -1.35
C TYR A 93 -17.56 5.76 -2.82
N ASN A 94 -16.55 6.35 -3.45
CA ASN A 94 -16.50 6.54 -4.90
C ASN A 94 -15.70 5.38 -5.50
N LYS A 95 -16.34 4.58 -6.36
CA LYS A 95 -15.70 3.41 -6.96
C LYS A 95 -14.52 3.82 -7.85
N THR A 96 -13.43 3.06 -7.74
CA THR A 96 -12.31 3.08 -8.68
C THR A 96 -12.67 2.38 -9.99
N ALA A 97 -11.79 2.45 -11.00
CA ALA A 97 -12.04 1.82 -12.30
C ALA A 97 -12.03 0.28 -12.21
N GLY A 98 -11.07 -0.28 -11.47
CA GLY A 98 -10.96 -1.70 -11.15
C GLY A 98 -11.39 -2.03 -9.72
N PRO A 99 -11.73 -3.31 -9.45
CA PRO A 99 -12.27 -3.75 -8.16
C PRO A 99 -11.27 -3.73 -7.00
N ASN A 100 -9.97 -3.83 -7.30
CA ASN A 100 -8.89 -3.84 -6.29
C ASN A 100 -7.87 -2.73 -6.55
N ASP A 101 -8.21 -1.71 -7.35
CA ASP A 101 -7.30 -0.58 -7.58
C ASP A 101 -6.89 0.05 -6.26
N THR A 102 -5.67 0.59 -6.20
CA THR A 102 -5.22 1.33 -5.02
C THR A 102 -6.17 2.49 -4.70
N LEU A 103 -6.55 2.58 -3.43
CA LEU A 103 -7.34 3.71 -2.91
C LEU A 103 -6.45 4.93 -2.58
N LEU A 104 -5.13 4.81 -2.80
CA LEU A 104 -4.15 5.87 -2.69
C LEU A 104 -3.80 6.37 -4.09
N SER A 105 -4.23 7.57 -4.45
CA SER A 105 -4.01 8.09 -5.81
C SER A 105 -2.52 8.30 -6.09
N ILE A 106 -1.98 7.46 -6.98
CA ILE A 106 -0.58 7.53 -7.48
C ILE A 106 -0.47 8.32 -8.79
N GLU A 107 -1.57 8.89 -9.29
CA GLU A 107 -1.62 9.54 -10.61
C GLU A 107 -0.67 10.73 -10.72
N LYS A 108 -0.50 11.49 -9.63
CA LYS A 108 0.47 12.59 -9.61
C LYS A 108 1.90 12.10 -9.83
N ALA A 109 2.29 11.00 -9.17
CA ALA A 109 3.62 10.40 -9.32
C ALA A 109 3.82 9.84 -10.74
N LYS A 110 2.80 9.20 -11.32
CA LYS A 110 2.82 8.71 -12.70
C LYS A 110 3.01 9.85 -13.70
N LYS A 111 2.27 10.95 -13.52
CA LYS A 111 2.27 12.10 -14.42
C LYS A 111 3.56 12.93 -14.35
N GLU A 112 4.03 13.23 -13.14
CA GLU A 112 5.12 14.19 -12.95
C GLU A 112 6.50 13.53 -12.84
N LEU A 113 6.60 12.37 -12.19
CA LEU A 113 7.87 11.65 -12.04
C LEU A 113 8.05 10.54 -13.09
N GLY A 114 7.00 10.17 -13.83
CA GLY A 114 7.02 9.02 -14.72
C GLY A 114 7.02 7.67 -13.97
N PHE A 115 6.57 7.66 -12.70
CA PHE A 115 6.49 6.46 -11.88
C PHE A 115 5.61 5.38 -12.52
N LYS A 116 6.11 4.15 -12.65
CA LYS A 116 5.39 3.03 -13.28
C LYS A 116 5.58 1.76 -12.44
N PRO A 117 4.73 1.53 -11.42
CA PRO A 117 4.87 0.33 -10.60
C PRO A 117 4.58 -0.92 -11.45
N ALA A 118 5.40 -1.96 -11.28
CA ALA A 118 5.37 -3.15 -12.12
C ALA A 118 5.09 -4.45 -11.35
N TYR A 119 5.13 -4.43 -10.01
CA TYR A 119 5.09 -5.65 -9.21
C TYR A 119 3.81 -5.75 -8.38
N LYS A 120 2.85 -6.53 -8.89
CA LYS A 120 1.61 -6.90 -8.18
C LYS A 120 1.82 -8.16 -7.34
N TRP A 121 1.30 -8.16 -6.12
CA TRP A 121 1.51 -9.25 -5.16
C TRP A 121 0.96 -10.60 -5.64
N GLN A 122 -0.19 -10.61 -6.33
CA GLN A 122 -0.83 -11.83 -6.84
C GLN A 122 0.08 -12.56 -7.84
N ASP A 123 0.88 -11.83 -8.60
CA ASP A 123 1.84 -12.40 -9.55
C ASP A 123 3.13 -12.89 -8.87
N GLN A 124 3.40 -12.47 -7.63
CA GLN A 124 4.57 -12.91 -6.86
C GLN A 124 4.29 -14.15 -6.02
N VAL A 125 3.04 -14.37 -5.58
CA VAL A 125 2.65 -15.57 -4.82
C VAL A 125 2.33 -16.80 -5.68
N ARG A 126 2.12 -16.62 -6.99
CA ARG A 126 1.85 -17.72 -7.94
C ARG A 126 3.12 -18.40 -8.47
N LYS A 127 4.30 -17.87 -8.16
CA LYS A 127 5.59 -18.40 -8.62
C LYS A 127 6.14 -19.41 -7.63
#